data_AF-A0A4Q4NJ34-F1
#
_entry.id   AF-A0A4Q4NJ34-F1
#
_cell.length_a   1.000
_cell.length_b   1.000
_cell.length_c   1.000
_cell.angle_alpha   90.00
_cell.angle_beta   90.00
_cell.angle_gamma   90.00
#
_symmetry.space_group_name_H-M   'P 1'
#
loop_
_entity.id
_entity.type
_entity.pdbx_description
1 polymer ?
#
loop_
_entity_poly.entity_id
_entity_poly.type
_entity_poly.pdbx_seq_one_letter_code
_entity_poly.pdbx_strand_id
1 'polypeptide(L)'
;MRSLNRQRANILFSSILQHGVVLSPNEVSKRERIFHRGDVLRWSDDEMLGHCKIGVSLQEMLGRMGEQNTQTGSLALHAIQISELLTVFTSEAYIACPAASAVDISIVLKAGCGPNDQLKAWAHALLLAKRARDGKGHSGNKPNTASAPPKDRLIAELRQTLEDVRVMFDKYGNEMMGKGWDLDVAAMETRAGTRLQIGVQQVG
;
A
#
# COMPACT_ATOMS: atom_id res chain seq x y z
N MET A 1 17.83 -9.73 13.24
CA MET A 1 16.45 -9.20 13.45
C MET A 1 15.46 -10.06 12.67
N ARG A 2 14.31 -10.41 13.25
CA ARG A 2 13.27 -11.29 12.62
C ARG A 2 12.00 -10.55 12.18
N SER A 3 11.75 -9.36 12.69
CA SER A 3 10.61 -8.51 12.32
C SER A 3 10.77 -7.86 10.94
N LEU A 4 9.64 -7.56 10.29
CA LEU A 4 9.61 -6.84 9.02
C LEU A 4 9.53 -5.34 9.26
N ASN A 5 10.54 -4.60 8.80
CA ASN A 5 10.44 -3.16 8.53
C ASN A 5 10.10 -2.95 7.04
N ARG A 6 9.75 -1.72 6.64
CA ARG A 6 9.36 -1.37 5.27
C ARG A 6 10.38 -1.78 4.19
N GLN A 7 11.67 -1.65 4.48
CA GLN A 7 12.75 -2.02 3.56
C GLN A 7 12.83 -3.54 3.36
N ARG A 8 12.74 -4.29 4.47
CA ARG A 8 12.76 -5.75 4.48
C ARG A 8 11.50 -6.33 3.83
N ALA A 9 10.36 -5.66 4.01
CA ALA A 9 9.11 -5.96 3.31
C ALA A 9 9.18 -5.70 1.81
N ASN A 10 9.77 -4.59 1.34
CA ASN A 10 10.02 -4.37 -0.09
C ASN A 10 10.80 -5.55 -0.71
N ILE A 11 11.90 -5.95 -0.08
CA ILE A 11 12.78 -7.04 -0.56
C ILE A 11 12.05 -8.39 -0.53
N LEU A 12 11.35 -8.71 0.57
CA LEU A 12 10.64 -9.98 0.73
C LEU A 12 9.44 -10.09 -0.23
N PHE A 13 8.55 -9.09 -0.23
CA PHE A 13 7.31 -9.16 -0.98
C PHE A 13 7.53 -9.03 -2.49
N SER A 14 8.50 -8.24 -2.97
CA SER A 14 8.85 -8.24 -4.40
C SER A 14 9.45 -9.57 -4.86
N SER A 15 10.29 -10.22 -4.04
CA SER A 15 10.82 -11.57 -4.33
C SER A 15 9.71 -12.62 -4.42
N ILE A 16 8.71 -12.55 -3.54
CA ILE A 16 7.57 -13.47 -3.55
C ILE A 16 6.63 -13.18 -4.73
N LEU A 17 6.31 -11.91 -5.01
CA LEU A 17 5.41 -11.51 -6.10
C LEU A 17 6.03 -11.76 -7.49
N GLN A 18 7.34 -11.59 -7.66
CA GLN A 18 8.02 -11.76 -8.96
C GLN A 18 8.52 -13.17 -9.24
N HIS A 19 8.94 -13.91 -8.19
CA HIS A 19 9.61 -15.20 -8.36
C HIS A 19 8.97 -16.35 -7.56
N GLY A 20 7.99 -16.07 -6.69
CA GLY A 20 7.46 -17.06 -5.75
C GLY A 20 8.46 -17.50 -4.67
N VAL A 21 9.56 -16.76 -4.49
CA VAL A 21 10.65 -17.14 -3.57
C VAL A 21 10.55 -16.36 -2.27
N VAL A 22 10.22 -17.04 -1.18
CA VAL A 22 10.36 -16.52 0.18
C VAL A 22 11.83 -16.50 0.56
N LEU A 23 12.35 -15.33 0.93
CA LEU A 23 13.72 -15.14 1.41
C LEU A 23 13.76 -15.22 2.94
N SER A 24 14.80 -15.79 3.55
CA SER A 24 14.98 -15.74 5.00
C SER A 24 15.42 -14.35 5.50
N PRO A 25 15.30 -14.05 6.81
CA PRO A 25 15.80 -12.80 7.41
C PRO A 25 17.27 -12.49 7.12
N ASN A 26 18.11 -13.52 6.93
CA ASN A 26 19.55 -13.41 6.62
C ASN A 26 19.77 -13.05 5.13
N GLU A 27 19.02 -13.67 4.23
CA GLU A 27 19.07 -13.38 2.79
C GLU A 27 18.51 -11.99 2.46
N VAL A 28 17.53 -11.51 3.23
CA VAL A 28 17.06 -10.13 3.13
C VAL A 28 18.09 -9.15 3.69
N SER A 29 18.73 -9.43 4.83
CA SER A 29 19.75 -8.49 5.39
C SER A 29 20.98 -8.31 4.50
N LYS A 30 21.32 -9.30 3.67
CA LYS A 30 22.37 -9.16 2.63
C LYS A 30 21.99 -8.24 1.46
N ARG A 31 20.71 -7.85 1.37
CA ARG A 31 20.14 -6.94 0.37
C ARG A 31 19.69 -5.60 0.98
N GLU A 32 19.84 -5.40 2.29
CA GLU A 32 19.50 -4.13 2.94
C GLU A 32 20.53 -3.04 2.57
N ARG A 33 20.03 -1.86 2.21
CA ARG A 33 20.82 -0.67 1.84
C ARG A 33 21.04 0.19 3.09
N ILE A 34 22.29 0.53 3.39
CA ILE A 34 22.68 1.36 4.55
C ILE A 34 21.92 2.69 4.60
N PHE A 35 21.77 3.35 3.44
CA PHE A 35 20.97 4.56 3.31
C PHE A 35 19.66 4.24 2.58
N HIS A 36 18.55 4.29 3.33
CA HIS A 36 17.20 4.07 2.82
C HIS A 36 16.25 5.13 3.38
N ARG A 37 15.48 5.77 2.49
CA ARG A 37 14.34 6.59 2.88
C ARG A 37 13.15 5.66 3.12
N GLY A 38 12.72 5.59 4.38
CA GLY A 38 11.72 4.65 4.84
C GLY A 38 10.32 4.79 4.21
N ASP A 39 10.06 5.80 3.39
CA ASP A 39 8.81 5.94 2.63
C ASP A 39 8.88 5.35 1.21
N VAL A 40 10.06 4.96 0.70
CA VAL A 40 10.20 4.52 -0.70
C VAL A 40 9.69 3.09 -0.94
N LEU A 41 8.79 2.94 -1.91
CA LEU A 41 8.41 1.65 -2.52
C LEU A 41 9.44 1.28 -3.60
N ARG A 42 9.92 0.03 -3.54
CA ARG A 42 11.07 -0.43 -4.32
C ARG A 42 10.94 -1.90 -4.68
N TRP A 43 11.21 -2.24 -5.94
CA TRP A 43 11.06 -3.59 -6.47
C TRP A 43 12.38 -4.41 -6.36
N SER A 44 12.36 -5.68 -6.78
CA SER A 44 13.45 -6.63 -6.51
C SER A 44 14.73 -6.36 -7.32
N ASP A 45 14.57 -5.70 -8.46
CA ASP A 45 15.58 -5.25 -9.43
C ASP A 45 16.17 -3.87 -9.10
N ASP A 46 15.88 -3.36 -7.90
CA ASP A 46 16.19 -2.00 -7.44
C ASP A 46 15.44 -0.87 -8.19
N GLU A 47 14.37 -1.17 -8.93
CA GLU A 47 13.50 -0.13 -9.48
C GLU A 47 12.78 0.64 -8.34
N MET A 48 12.81 1.98 -8.42
CA MET A 48 11.99 2.83 -7.57
C MET A 48 10.59 2.95 -8.16
N LEU A 49 9.59 2.43 -7.45
CA LEU A 49 8.20 2.49 -7.89
C LEU A 49 7.49 3.76 -7.41
N GLY A 50 7.91 4.31 -6.26
CA GLY A 50 7.32 5.51 -5.70
C GLY A 50 7.50 5.63 -4.18
N HIS A 51 6.51 6.22 -3.51
CA HIS A 51 6.46 6.39 -2.06
C HIS A 51 5.16 5.82 -1.46
N CYS A 52 5.22 5.39 -0.21
CA CYS A 52 4.06 5.00 0.59
C CYS A 52 4.15 5.59 2.00
N LYS A 53 3.05 6.21 2.45
CA LYS A 53 2.86 6.64 3.84
C LYS A 53 1.77 5.79 4.50
N ILE A 54 2.10 5.17 5.62
CA ILE A 54 1.20 4.30 6.39
C ILE A 54 0.93 4.88 7.78
N GLY A 55 -0.31 4.75 8.23
CA GLY A 55 -0.79 5.37 9.47
C GLY A 55 -1.22 6.83 9.29
N VAL A 56 -1.45 7.29 8.06
CA VAL A 56 -1.92 8.67 7.80
C VAL A 56 -3.37 8.84 8.25
N SER A 57 -3.78 10.08 8.52
CA SER A 57 -5.18 10.37 8.82
C SER A 57 -6.05 10.26 7.55
N LEU A 58 -7.35 9.98 7.73
CA LEU A 58 -8.29 10.00 6.61
C LEU A 58 -8.32 11.38 5.93
N GLN A 59 -8.18 12.47 6.70
CA GLN A 59 -8.09 13.83 6.18
C GLN A 59 -6.85 14.03 5.28
N GLU A 60 -5.68 13.48 5.64
CA GLU A 60 -4.47 13.54 4.82
C GLU A 60 -4.62 12.73 3.51
N MET A 61 -5.27 11.56 3.58
CA MET A 61 -5.56 10.75 2.39
C MET A 61 -6.52 11.49 1.44
N LEU A 62 -7.67 11.96 1.96
CA LEU A 62 -8.68 12.67 1.17
C LEU A 62 -8.12 13.97 0.57
N GLY A 63 -7.27 14.70 1.31
CA GLY A 63 -6.54 15.87 0.82
C GLY A 63 -5.55 15.62 -0.32
N ARG A 64 -5.28 14.35 -0.67
CA ARG A 64 -4.50 13.96 -1.87
C ARG A 64 -5.36 13.40 -3.02
N MET A 65 -6.66 13.23 -2.78
CA MET A 65 -7.61 12.68 -3.77
C MET A 65 -8.44 13.77 -4.48
N GLY A 66 -8.72 14.87 -3.78
CA GLY A 66 -9.50 16.00 -4.31
C GLY A 66 -8.70 17.31 -4.33
N GLU A 67 -9.20 18.28 -5.08
CA GLU A 67 -8.64 19.64 -5.07
C GLU A 67 -9.08 20.36 -3.79
N GLN A 68 -8.11 20.90 -3.04
CA GLN A 68 -8.38 21.75 -1.88
C GLN A 68 -8.47 23.22 -2.31
N ASN A 69 -9.60 23.87 -2.04
CA ASN A 69 -9.66 25.33 -2.09
C ASN A 69 -8.84 25.90 -0.92
N THR A 70 -7.76 26.62 -1.25
CA THR A 70 -6.79 27.14 -0.29
C THR A 70 -7.30 28.31 0.55
N GLN A 71 -8.44 28.93 0.20
CA GLN A 71 -9.06 30.02 0.95
C GLN A 71 -10.15 29.54 1.91
N THR A 72 -10.93 28.51 1.53
CA THR A 72 -12.06 28.01 2.33
C THR A 72 -11.77 26.69 3.06
N GLY A 73 -10.69 25.99 2.68
CA GLY A 73 -10.42 24.61 3.13
C GLY A 73 -11.37 23.56 2.55
N SER A 74 -12.32 23.93 1.68
CA SER A 74 -13.28 22.99 1.09
C SER A 74 -12.59 22.06 0.09
N LEU A 75 -12.81 20.76 0.22
CA LEU A 75 -12.20 19.72 -0.60
C LEU A 75 -13.20 19.21 -1.65
N ALA A 76 -12.85 19.34 -2.92
CA ALA A 76 -13.66 18.83 -4.03
C ALA A 76 -13.48 17.32 -4.21
N LEU A 77 -14.32 16.53 -3.53
CA LEU A 77 -14.43 15.08 -3.71
C LEU A 77 -15.68 14.70 -4.50
N HIS A 78 -15.53 13.78 -5.45
CA HIS A 78 -16.69 13.05 -5.98
C HIS A 78 -17.14 12.01 -4.93
N ALA A 79 -18.24 12.28 -4.23
CA ALA A 79 -18.74 11.42 -3.15
C ALA A 79 -18.90 9.94 -3.54
N ILE A 80 -19.31 9.65 -4.78
CA ILE A 80 -19.45 8.30 -5.34
C ILE A 80 -18.12 7.53 -5.26
N GLN A 81 -16.99 8.14 -5.64
CA GLN A 81 -15.67 7.49 -5.61
C GLN A 81 -15.22 7.15 -4.18
N ILE A 82 -15.59 7.96 -3.19
CA ILE A 82 -15.30 7.68 -1.78
C ILE A 82 -16.12 6.50 -1.29
N SER A 83 -17.41 6.45 -1.65
CA SER A 83 -18.29 5.31 -1.33
C SER A 83 -17.76 3.99 -1.92
N GLU A 84 -17.37 4.00 -3.19
CA GLU A 84 -16.77 2.85 -3.88
C GLU A 84 -15.45 2.42 -3.23
N LEU A 85 -14.53 3.36 -2.94
CA LEU A 85 -13.27 3.07 -2.27
C LEU A 85 -13.49 2.44 -0.89
N LEU A 86 -14.38 3.00 -0.07
CA LEU A 86 -14.70 2.45 1.25
C LEU A 86 -15.37 1.07 1.14
N THR A 87 -16.15 0.84 0.08
CA THR A 87 -16.76 -0.46 -0.22
C THR A 87 -15.71 -1.51 -0.63
N VAL A 88 -14.68 -1.15 -1.41
CA VAL A 88 -13.55 -2.05 -1.72
C VAL A 88 -12.87 -2.53 -0.44
N PHE A 89 -12.59 -1.60 0.47
CA PHE A 89 -11.84 -1.86 1.71
C PHE A 89 -12.74 -2.19 2.91
N THR A 90 -14.02 -2.55 2.73
CA THR A 90 -14.93 -2.73 3.89
C THR A 90 -14.45 -3.85 4.83
N SER A 91 -13.99 -4.99 4.29
CA SER A 91 -13.47 -6.13 5.05
C SER A 91 -12.10 -5.91 5.71
N GLU A 92 -11.22 -5.14 5.07
CA GLU A 92 -9.81 -5.08 5.46
C GLU A 92 -9.58 -4.15 6.66
N ALA A 93 -8.54 -4.36 7.47
CA ALA A 93 -8.22 -3.46 8.58
C ALA A 93 -7.51 -2.14 8.16
N TYR A 94 -7.47 -1.82 6.87
CA TYR A 94 -6.83 -0.63 6.30
C TYR A 94 -7.59 -0.14 5.05
N ILE A 95 -7.22 1.05 4.57
CA ILE A 95 -7.62 1.60 3.25
C ILE A 95 -6.34 2.05 2.57
N ALA A 96 -6.03 1.54 1.38
CA ALA A 96 -4.89 1.97 0.57
C ALA A 96 -5.36 2.73 -0.67
N CYS A 97 -4.91 3.97 -0.84
CA CYS A 97 -5.29 4.81 -1.99
C CYS A 97 -4.05 5.45 -2.62
N PRO A 98 -3.83 5.30 -3.94
CA PRO A 98 -2.95 6.18 -4.70
C PRO A 98 -3.42 7.64 -4.63
N ALA A 99 -2.49 8.58 -4.61
CA ALA A 99 -2.77 9.99 -4.90
C ALA A 99 -3.02 10.21 -6.40
N ALA A 100 -3.36 11.44 -6.79
CA ALA A 100 -3.44 11.83 -8.21
C ALA A 100 -2.12 11.50 -8.96
N SER A 101 -0.97 11.67 -8.30
CA SER A 101 0.27 10.98 -8.69
C SER A 101 0.19 9.50 -8.27
N ALA A 102 0.03 8.59 -9.23
CA ALA A 102 0.16 7.14 -9.02
C ALA A 102 1.60 6.67 -8.70
N VAL A 103 2.40 7.57 -8.14
CA VAL A 103 3.75 7.39 -7.57
C VAL A 103 3.68 7.47 -6.04
N ASP A 104 2.64 8.08 -5.46
CA ASP A 104 2.53 8.29 -4.02
C ASP A 104 1.27 7.60 -3.49
N ILE A 105 1.42 6.66 -2.56
CA ILE A 105 0.32 5.88 -1.97
C ILE A 105 0.14 6.25 -0.49
N SER A 106 -1.11 6.36 -0.07
CA SER A 106 -1.50 6.68 1.30
C SER A 106 -2.31 5.52 1.88
N ILE A 107 -1.87 5.00 3.03
CA ILE A 107 -2.55 3.93 3.77
C ILE A 107 -3.09 4.48 5.10
N VAL A 108 -4.41 4.53 5.22
CA VAL A 108 -5.12 4.79 6.47
C VAL A 108 -5.34 3.45 7.18
N LEU A 109 -4.99 3.35 8.47
CA LEU A 109 -5.21 2.16 9.27
C LEU A 109 -6.53 2.29 10.05
N LYS A 110 -7.35 1.24 10.10
CA LYS A 110 -8.58 1.21 10.91
C LYS A 110 -8.29 0.87 12.36
N ALA A 111 -9.21 1.18 13.26
CA ALA A 111 -9.21 0.62 14.61
C ALA A 111 -9.17 -0.93 14.55
N GLY A 112 -8.39 -1.56 15.43
CA GLY A 112 -8.15 -3.01 15.42
C GLY A 112 -7.05 -3.51 14.46
N CYS A 113 -6.51 -2.67 13.57
CA CYS A 113 -5.44 -3.04 12.64
C CYS A 113 -4.19 -3.55 13.36
N GLY A 114 -3.88 -4.83 13.16
CA GLY A 114 -2.75 -5.53 13.75
C GLY A 114 -1.50 -5.57 12.85
N PRO A 115 -0.39 -6.14 13.34
CA PRO A 115 0.88 -6.22 12.62
C PRO A 115 0.74 -6.87 11.24
N ASN A 116 0.07 -8.03 11.15
CA ASN A 116 -0.16 -8.75 9.89
C ASN A 116 -0.92 -7.90 8.86
N ASP A 117 -1.87 -7.07 9.29
CA ASP A 117 -2.61 -6.16 8.42
C ASP A 117 -1.72 -5.04 7.88
N GLN A 118 -0.80 -4.51 8.68
CA GLN A 118 0.18 -3.53 8.21
C GLN A 118 1.14 -4.12 7.17
N LEU A 119 1.50 -5.40 7.31
CA LEU A 119 2.28 -6.13 6.31
C LEU A 119 1.51 -6.28 4.99
N LYS A 120 0.25 -6.72 5.05
CA LYS A 120 -0.66 -6.82 3.89
C LYS A 120 -0.85 -5.46 3.21
N ALA A 121 -1.08 -4.40 3.98
CA ALA A 121 -1.25 -3.05 3.46
C ALA A 121 0.01 -2.52 2.74
N TRP A 122 1.20 -2.79 3.28
CA TRP A 122 2.46 -2.42 2.62
C TRP A 122 2.69 -3.24 1.34
N ALA A 123 2.39 -4.54 1.35
CA ALA A 123 2.44 -5.37 0.15
C ALA A 123 1.44 -4.92 -0.93
N HIS A 124 0.25 -4.47 -0.54
CA HIS A 124 -0.78 -3.94 -1.43
C HIS A 124 -0.32 -2.65 -2.11
N ALA A 125 0.24 -1.71 -1.35
CA ALA A 125 0.84 -0.50 -1.91
C ALA A 125 2.01 -0.81 -2.88
N LEU A 126 2.88 -1.75 -2.52
CA LEU A 126 3.99 -2.17 -3.38
C LEU A 126 3.51 -2.75 -4.73
N LEU A 127 2.49 -3.62 -4.71
CA LEU A 127 1.92 -4.22 -5.92
C LEU A 127 1.15 -3.19 -6.77
N LEU A 128 0.37 -2.30 -6.14
CA LEU A 128 -0.30 -1.18 -6.81
C LEU A 128 0.69 -0.30 -7.56
N ALA A 129 1.80 0.08 -6.92
CA ALA A 129 2.84 0.89 -7.55
C ALA A 129 3.51 0.16 -8.72
N LYS A 130 3.76 -1.16 -8.60
CA LYS A 130 4.34 -1.96 -9.69
C LYS A 130 3.42 -2.02 -10.91
N ARG A 131 2.13 -2.35 -10.72
CA ARG A 131 1.15 -2.39 -11.82
C ARG A 131 0.93 -1.01 -12.45
N ALA A 132 0.91 0.06 -11.64
CA ALA A 132 0.82 1.44 -12.14
C ALA A 132 2.06 1.89 -12.93
N ARG A 133 3.22 1.26 -12.72
CA ARG A 133 4.44 1.43 -13.52
C ARG A 133 4.34 0.63 -14.83
N ASP A 134 4.00 -0.65 -14.75
CA ASP A 134 3.94 -1.56 -15.90
C ASP A 134 2.89 -1.13 -16.93
N GLY A 135 1.74 -0.63 -16.47
CA GLY A 135 0.70 -0.04 -17.31
C GLY A 135 1.13 1.23 -18.08
N LYS A 136 2.25 1.85 -17.71
CA LYS A 136 2.87 2.98 -18.44
C LYS A 136 3.99 2.52 -19.38
N GLY A 137 4.58 1.34 -19.16
CA GLY A 137 5.75 0.85 -19.90
C GLY A 137 5.53 0.56 -21.38
N HIS A 138 4.27 0.39 -21.81
CA HIS A 138 3.92 0.01 -23.19
C HIS A 138 3.53 1.18 -24.11
N SER A 139 3.50 2.42 -23.60
CA SER A 139 3.22 3.61 -24.41
C SER A 139 4.51 4.41 -24.60
N GLY A 140 5.17 4.23 -25.75
CA GLY A 140 6.44 4.89 -26.10
C GLY A 140 6.33 6.39 -26.42
N ASN A 141 5.45 7.13 -25.74
CA ASN A 141 5.18 8.55 -26.00
C ASN A 141 5.59 9.43 -24.81
N LYS A 142 5.95 10.69 -25.10
CA LYS A 142 6.52 11.64 -24.13
C LYS A 142 5.58 11.95 -22.95
N PRO A 143 6.10 12.32 -21.77
CA PRO A 143 5.30 12.57 -20.56
C PRO A 143 4.56 13.92 -20.59
N ASN A 144 3.61 14.08 -21.51
CA ASN A 144 2.59 15.12 -21.40
C ASN A 144 1.48 14.62 -20.47
N THR A 145 1.31 15.31 -19.32
CA THR A 145 0.19 15.17 -18.38
C THR A 145 -0.26 13.74 -18.09
N ALA A 146 0.28 13.14 -17.03
CA ALA A 146 -0.15 11.82 -16.55
C ALA A 146 -1.61 11.88 -16.05
N SER A 147 -2.56 11.64 -16.94
CA SER A 147 -3.96 11.45 -16.60
C SER A 147 -4.10 10.24 -15.67
N ALA A 148 -4.90 10.40 -14.61
CA ALA A 148 -5.27 9.28 -13.76
C ALA A 148 -5.97 8.20 -14.60
N PRO A 149 -5.79 6.90 -14.29
CA PRO A 149 -6.53 5.84 -14.98
C PRO A 149 -8.04 6.07 -14.82
N PRO A 150 -8.88 5.63 -15.79
CA PRO A 150 -10.33 5.72 -15.69
C PRO A 150 -10.84 5.16 -14.35
N LYS A 151 -11.86 5.81 -13.77
CA LYS A 151 -12.27 5.61 -12.36
C LYS A 151 -12.53 4.12 -12.06
N ASP A 152 -13.28 3.47 -12.94
CA ASP A 152 -13.65 2.05 -12.85
C ASP A 152 -12.42 1.14 -12.92
N ARG A 153 -11.40 1.51 -13.70
CA ARG A 153 -10.12 0.79 -13.78
C ARG A 153 -9.34 0.88 -12.47
N LEU A 154 -9.37 2.02 -11.77
CA LEU A 154 -8.74 2.13 -10.43
C LEU A 154 -9.46 1.26 -9.40
N ILE A 155 -10.80 1.23 -9.39
CA ILE A 155 -11.57 0.38 -8.48
C ILE A 155 -11.34 -1.12 -8.77
N ALA A 156 -11.27 -1.52 -10.05
CA ALA A 156 -10.91 -2.88 -10.45
C ALA A 156 -9.47 -3.24 -10.04
N GLU A 157 -8.51 -2.33 -10.25
CA GLU A 157 -7.10 -2.51 -9.88
C GLU A 157 -6.95 -2.69 -8.36
N LEU A 158 -7.62 -1.86 -7.56
CA LEU A 158 -7.63 -1.96 -6.09
C LEU A 158 -8.19 -3.31 -5.63
N ARG A 159 -9.31 -3.78 -6.20
CA ARG A 159 -9.90 -5.09 -5.87
C ARG A 159 -8.97 -6.25 -6.24
N GLN A 160 -8.41 -6.25 -7.45
CA GLN A 160 -7.55 -7.33 -7.91
C GLN A 160 -6.25 -7.40 -7.10
N THR A 161 -5.58 -6.26 -6.88
CA THR A 161 -4.33 -6.22 -6.11
C THR A 161 -4.51 -6.55 -4.63
N LEU A 162 -5.69 -6.33 -4.07
CA LEU A 162 -6.07 -6.74 -2.71
C LEU A 162 -6.20 -8.27 -2.62
N GLU A 163 -6.83 -8.88 -3.62
CA GLU A 163 -6.98 -10.35 -3.70
C GLU A 163 -5.65 -11.06 -3.99
N ASP A 164 -4.82 -10.53 -4.92
CA ASP A 164 -3.45 -10.98 -5.16
C ASP A 164 -2.63 -11.04 -3.84
N VAL A 165 -2.78 -10.04 -2.96
CA VAL A 165 -2.08 -9.97 -1.67
C VAL A 165 -2.63 -10.97 -0.65
N ARG A 166 -3.95 -11.21 -0.61
CA ARG A 166 -4.54 -12.28 0.21
C ARG A 166 -3.96 -13.63 -0.20
N VAL A 167 -4.07 -13.99 -1.49
CA VAL A 167 -3.52 -15.23 -2.06
C VAL A 167 -2.01 -15.36 -1.80
N MET A 168 -1.24 -14.28 -1.85
CA MET A 168 0.19 -14.29 -1.52
C MET A 168 0.44 -14.60 -0.04
N PHE A 169 -0.31 -14.01 0.89
CA PHE A 169 -0.16 -14.27 2.32
C PHE A 169 -0.65 -15.66 2.71
N ASP A 170 -1.76 -16.13 2.13
CA ASP A 170 -2.31 -17.46 2.42
C ASP A 170 -1.39 -18.57 1.87
N LYS A 171 -0.81 -18.38 0.67
CA LYS A 171 0.12 -19.34 0.07
C LYS A 171 1.49 -19.39 0.76
N TYR A 172 2.07 -18.23 1.08
CA TYR A 172 3.48 -18.14 1.50
C TYR A 172 3.68 -17.77 2.98
N GLY A 173 2.64 -17.34 3.73
CA GLY A 173 2.78 -16.89 5.11
C GLY A 173 3.37 -17.95 6.06
N ASN A 174 2.97 -19.21 5.91
CA ASN A 174 3.55 -20.34 6.64
C ASN A 174 5.03 -20.57 6.29
N GLU A 175 5.44 -20.33 5.04
CA GLU A 175 6.85 -20.42 4.63
C GLU A 175 7.66 -19.21 5.15
N MET A 176 7.08 -18.01 5.21
CA MET A 176 7.71 -16.84 5.84
C MET A 176 8.04 -17.14 7.30
N MET A 177 7.07 -17.64 8.07
CA MET A 177 7.27 -18.05 9.47
C MET A 177 8.27 -19.21 9.59
N GLY A 178 8.16 -20.22 8.73
CA GLY A 178 9.11 -21.35 8.67
C GLY A 178 10.56 -20.95 8.36
N LYS A 179 10.77 -19.90 7.55
CA LYS A 179 12.08 -19.27 7.30
C LYS A 179 12.51 -18.28 8.39
N GLY A 180 11.74 -18.16 9.47
CA GLY A 180 12.10 -17.41 10.68
C GLY A 180 11.71 -15.93 10.66
N TRP A 181 10.75 -15.53 9.82
CA TRP A 181 10.11 -14.21 9.96
C TRP A 181 9.12 -14.20 11.12
N ASP A 182 9.07 -13.05 11.78
CA ASP A 182 8.05 -12.70 12.75
C ASP A 182 7.02 -11.81 12.04
N LEU A 183 5.83 -12.36 11.78
CA LEU A 183 4.73 -11.64 11.11
C LEU A 183 3.82 -10.89 12.10
N ASP A 184 3.96 -11.17 13.39
CA ASP A 184 3.27 -10.49 14.49
C ASP A 184 4.07 -9.29 15.02
N VAL A 185 5.27 -9.03 14.46
CA VAL A 185 6.07 -7.83 14.73
C VAL A 185 6.37 -7.06 13.44
N ALA A 186 5.48 -6.12 13.10
CA ALA A 186 5.58 -5.24 11.94
C ALA A 186 6.08 -3.83 12.34
N ALA A 187 7.27 -3.45 11.88
CA ALA A 187 7.84 -2.11 12.05
C ALA A 187 7.49 -1.23 10.84
N MET A 188 6.19 -1.09 10.55
CA MET A 188 5.69 -0.29 9.41
C MET A 188 5.32 1.14 9.79
N GLU A 189 4.95 1.41 11.04
CA GLU A 189 4.73 2.78 11.52
C GLU A 189 6.04 3.40 12.06
N THR A 190 6.49 4.48 11.41
CA THR A 190 7.70 5.24 11.82
C THR A 190 7.40 6.35 12.84
N ARG A 191 6.11 6.58 13.11
CA ARG A 191 5.51 7.43 14.16
C ARG A 191 4.13 6.81 14.44
N ALA A 192 3.58 7.01 15.64
CA ALA A 192 2.22 6.56 15.94
C ALA A 192 1.23 7.16 14.93
N GLY A 193 0.57 6.32 14.13
CA GLY A 193 -0.37 6.75 13.12
C GLY A 193 -1.77 6.99 13.66
N THR A 194 -2.62 7.61 12.85
CA THR A 194 -4.06 7.70 13.13
C THR A 194 -4.70 6.32 13.04
N ARG A 195 -5.83 6.12 13.73
CA ARG A 195 -6.72 4.97 13.56
C ARG A 195 -8.12 5.46 13.18
N LEU A 196 -8.62 5.01 12.03
CA LEU A 196 -9.97 5.30 11.59
C LEU A 196 -10.96 4.38 12.33
N GLN A 197 -11.80 4.97 13.16
CA GLN A 197 -12.97 4.30 13.73
C GLN A 197 -14.19 4.60 12.85
N ILE A 198 -14.81 3.56 12.29
CA ILE A 198 -16.06 3.68 11.53
C ILE A 198 -17.20 3.41 12.50
N GLY A 199 -18.01 4.43 12.80
CA GLY A 199 -19.20 4.27 13.64
C GLY A 199 -20.31 3.55 12.88
N VAL A 200 -20.73 2.39 13.37
CA VAL A 200 -21.98 1.76 12.93
C VAL A 200 -23.13 2.50 13.61
N GLN A 201 -23.78 3.41 12.89
CA GLN A 201 -24.98 4.07 13.38
C GLN A 201 -26.12 3.05 13.42
N GLN A 202 -26.47 2.57 14.61
CA GLN A 202 -27.64 1.70 14.77
C GLN A 202 -28.90 2.51 14.46
N VAL A 203 -29.60 2.07 13.41
CA VAL A 203 -30.96 2.54 13.10
C VAL A 203 -31.90 1.75 14.00
N GLY A 204 -32.52 2.45 14.96
CA GLY A 204 -33.63 1.96 15.78
C GLY A 204 -34.96 2.47 15.26
#